data_AF-A0A6G0ACV4-F1
#
_entry.id   AF-A0A6G0ACV4-F1
#
_cell.length_a   1.000
_cell.length_b   1.000
_cell.length_c   1.000
_cell.angle_alpha   90.00
_cell.angle_beta   90.00
_cell.angle_gamma   90.00
#
_symmetry.space_group_name_H-M   'P 1'
#
loop_
_entity.id
_entity.type
_entity.pdbx_description
1 polymer ?
#
loop_
_entity_poly.entity_id
_entity_poly.type
_entity_poly.pdbx_seq_one_letter_code
_entity_poly.pdbx_strand_id
1 'polypeptide(L)'
;MVQSLKENSLIRTVLFKLLNGLEANRKIKGMNRRIYFNAGTNFNFFFSRELEIEKEAVNNLTQLIKKDFLIFDIGAHIGYYTIIFSSLCPGGRIIAFEPGSDNLKYLKKNLQMNGIENMIVIEKALSNEIGESLFFEDITTGRSSSLKSDAWHPNATKIKEQKVSSRKSVLQRWMKSQAIMVYLT
;
A
#
# COMPACT_ATOMS: atom_id res chain seq x y z
N MET A 1 0.26 -13.53 23.06
CA MET A 1 1.69 -13.60 22.71
C MET A 1 2.07 -12.66 21.58
N VAL A 2 1.46 -12.71 20.38
CA VAL A 2 1.84 -11.80 19.28
C VAL A 2 1.46 -10.33 19.58
N GLN A 3 0.29 -10.06 20.17
CA GLN A 3 -0.16 -8.69 20.51
C GLN A 3 0.82 -7.94 21.43
N SER A 4 1.29 -8.60 22.50
CA SER A 4 2.23 -8.03 23.49
C SER A 4 3.62 -7.75 22.93
N LEU A 5 4.04 -8.45 21.87
CA LEU A 5 5.28 -8.15 21.14
C LEU A 5 5.15 -6.87 20.29
N LYS A 6 3.92 -6.45 19.93
CA LYS A 6 3.67 -5.29 19.04
C LYS A 6 3.80 -3.96 19.78
N GLU A 7 3.51 -3.91 21.07
CA GLU A 7 3.42 -2.65 21.82
C GLU A 7 4.77 -2.23 22.42
N ASN A 8 5.72 -3.16 22.52
CA ASN A 8 7.04 -2.90 23.07
C ASN A 8 8.03 -2.45 21.98
N SER A 9 8.52 -1.21 22.09
CA SER A 9 9.45 -0.59 21.14
C SER A 9 10.81 -1.29 21.06
N LEU A 10 11.30 -1.83 22.18
CA LEU A 10 12.56 -2.59 22.23
C LEU A 10 12.43 -3.89 21.45
N ILE A 11 11.34 -4.63 21.68
CA ILE A 11 11.04 -5.89 20.98
C ILE A 11 10.91 -5.65 19.48
N ARG A 12 10.19 -4.59 19.07
CA ARG A 12 10.10 -4.18 17.66
C ARG A 12 11.46 -3.90 17.04
N THR A 13 12.33 -3.20 17.75
CA THR A 13 13.69 -2.89 17.26
C THR A 13 14.51 -4.16 17.06
N VAL A 14 14.44 -5.10 18.01
CA VAL A 14 15.13 -6.39 17.89
C VAL A 14 14.56 -7.22 16.73
N LEU A 15 13.24 -7.33 16.63
CA LEU A 15 12.58 -8.05 15.52
C LEU A 15 12.93 -7.45 14.16
N PHE A 16 12.94 -6.12 14.05
CA PHE A 16 13.37 -5.44 12.82
C PHE A 16 14.80 -5.84 12.47
N LYS A 17 15.75 -5.76 13.40
CA LYS A 17 17.16 -6.14 13.13
C LYS A 17 17.31 -7.60 12.71
N LEU A 18 16.54 -8.51 13.29
CA LEU A 18 16.61 -9.94 12.99
C LEU A 18 15.94 -10.32 11.66
N LEU A 19 14.84 -9.65 11.31
CA LEU A 19 14.00 -10.03 10.17
C LEU A 19 14.14 -9.11 8.97
N ASN A 20 14.79 -7.95 9.10
CA ASN A 20 14.99 -7.04 7.99
C ASN A 20 15.86 -7.69 6.91
N GLY A 21 15.38 -7.63 5.66
CA GLY A 21 16.01 -8.30 4.52
C GLY A 21 15.54 -9.74 4.31
N LEU A 22 14.91 -10.38 5.32
CA LEU A 22 14.26 -11.66 5.13
C LEU A 22 12.99 -11.44 4.30
N GLU A 23 12.96 -12.00 3.10
CA GLU A 23 11.79 -11.93 2.24
C GLU A 23 10.83 -13.10 2.52
N ALA A 24 9.53 -12.80 2.64
CA ALA A 24 8.49 -13.77 2.92
C ALA A 24 7.25 -13.50 2.08
N ASN A 25 6.31 -14.45 2.06
CA ASN A 25 4.99 -14.23 1.48
C ASN A 25 3.87 -14.87 2.30
N ARG A 26 2.67 -14.31 2.20
CA ARG A 26 1.44 -14.86 2.80
C ARG A 26 0.29 -14.81 1.83
N LYS A 27 -0.58 -15.81 1.92
CA LYS A 27 -1.83 -15.86 1.17
C LYS A 27 -2.81 -14.85 1.74
N ILE A 28 -3.56 -14.16 0.88
CA ILE A 28 -4.71 -13.35 1.30
C ILE A 28 -5.87 -14.32 1.59
N LYS A 29 -6.44 -14.24 2.78
CA LYS A 29 -7.51 -15.14 3.20
C LYS A 29 -8.69 -15.05 2.22
N GLY A 30 -9.20 -16.21 1.81
CA GLY A 30 -10.32 -16.29 0.85
C GLY A 30 -9.94 -16.01 -0.60
N MET A 31 -8.68 -15.78 -0.94
CA MET A 31 -8.22 -15.50 -2.30
C MET A 31 -7.06 -16.42 -2.71
N ASN A 32 -6.97 -16.79 -3.99
CA ASN A 32 -5.78 -17.46 -4.52
C ASN A 32 -4.69 -16.44 -4.92
N ARG A 33 -4.39 -15.51 -4.01
CA ARG A 33 -3.45 -14.40 -4.21
C ARG A 33 -2.50 -14.31 -3.02
N ARG A 34 -1.27 -13.85 -3.25
CA ARG A 34 -0.23 -13.75 -2.22
C ARG A 34 0.38 -12.36 -2.18
N ILE A 35 0.78 -11.93 -1.00
CA ILE A 35 1.62 -10.74 -0.79
C ILE A 35 3.01 -11.19 -0.39
N TYR A 36 3.99 -10.73 -1.15
CA TYR A 36 5.41 -10.82 -0.92
C TYR A 36 5.92 -9.54 -0.26
N PHE A 37 6.76 -9.68 0.77
CA PHE A 37 7.17 -8.56 1.62
C PHE A 37 8.50 -8.81 2.34
N ASN A 38 9.12 -7.74 2.84
CA ASN A 38 10.21 -7.80 3.82
C ASN A 38 9.62 -8.07 5.21
N ALA A 39 10.05 -9.16 5.86
CA ALA A 39 9.55 -9.58 7.16
C ALA A 39 9.88 -8.60 8.29
N GLY A 40 11.01 -7.89 8.21
CA GLY A 40 11.41 -6.87 9.19
C GLY A 40 10.46 -5.69 9.24
N THR A 41 10.07 -5.16 8.07
CA THR A 41 9.11 -4.05 7.99
C THR A 41 7.66 -4.52 8.06
N ASN A 42 7.38 -5.82 7.92
CA ASN A 42 6.01 -6.36 7.91
C ASN A 42 5.85 -7.56 8.88
N PHE A 43 6.34 -7.44 10.11
CA PHE A 43 6.33 -8.55 11.07
C PHE A 43 4.92 -9.11 11.36
N ASN A 44 3.87 -8.29 11.36
CA ASN A 44 2.50 -8.83 11.51
C ASN A 44 2.15 -9.77 10.36
N PHE A 45 2.60 -9.49 9.14
CA PHE A 45 2.34 -10.39 8.01
C PHE A 45 3.18 -11.66 8.20
N PHE A 46 4.43 -11.51 8.64
CA PHE A 46 5.32 -12.65 8.90
C PHE A 46 4.74 -13.63 9.94
N PHE A 47 4.16 -13.15 11.04
CA PHE A 47 3.61 -14.03 12.07
C PHE A 47 2.18 -14.52 11.80
N SER A 48 1.49 -13.95 10.80
CA SER A 48 0.17 -14.41 10.40
C SER A 48 0.25 -15.65 9.50
N ARG A 49 -0.74 -16.54 9.62
CA ARG A 49 -0.91 -17.69 8.71
C ARG A 49 -1.40 -17.23 7.33
N GLU A 50 -2.39 -16.35 7.31
CA GLU A 50 -2.97 -15.71 6.13
C GLU A 50 -3.24 -14.23 6.45
N LEU A 51 -3.37 -13.40 5.41
CA LEU A 51 -3.63 -11.97 5.56
C LEU A 51 -5.13 -11.68 5.48
N GLU A 52 -5.65 -11.05 6.53
CA GLU A 52 -7.03 -10.57 6.64
C GLU A 52 -6.96 -9.19 7.32
N ILE A 53 -6.65 -8.16 6.54
CA ILE A 53 -6.51 -6.77 7.01
C ILE A 53 -7.86 -6.11 6.89
N GLU A 54 -8.29 -5.39 7.94
CA GLU A 54 -9.52 -4.57 7.96
C GLU A 54 -10.70 -5.26 7.28
N LYS A 55 -11.01 -6.47 7.76
CA LYS A 55 -12.02 -7.37 7.17
C LYS A 55 -13.32 -6.67 6.81
N GLU A 56 -13.81 -5.79 7.68
CA GLU A 56 -15.04 -5.03 7.45
C GLU A 56 -14.91 -4.04 6.28
N ALA A 57 -13.80 -3.32 6.18
CA ALA A 57 -13.52 -2.43 5.06
C ALA A 57 -13.44 -3.24 3.75
N VAL A 58 -12.71 -4.34 3.73
CA VAL A 58 -12.62 -5.25 2.57
C VAL A 58 -13.99 -5.79 2.17
N ASN A 59 -14.83 -6.20 3.14
CA ASN A 59 -16.19 -6.65 2.86
C ASN A 59 -17.04 -5.55 2.23
N ASN A 60 -16.96 -4.32 2.74
CA ASN A 60 -17.69 -3.19 2.17
C ASN A 60 -17.26 -2.91 0.71
N LEU A 61 -15.98 -3.05 0.39
CA LEU A 61 -15.48 -2.90 -0.98
C LEU A 61 -16.14 -3.90 -1.95
N THR A 62 -16.41 -5.14 -1.51
CA THR A 62 -17.07 -6.15 -2.36
C THR A 62 -18.49 -5.76 -2.76
N GLN A 63 -19.17 -4.93 -1.96
CA GLN A 63 -20.53 -4.46 -2.23
C GLN A 63 -20.54 -3.19 -3.09
N LEU A 64 -19.45 -2.42 -3.05
CA LEU A 64 -19.36 -1.11 -3.71
C LEU A 64 -18.69 -1.18 -5.08
N ILE A 65 -17.65 -2.00 -5.24
CA ILE A 65 -16.85 -2.05 -6.46
C ILE A 65 -17.55 -2.91 -7.52
N LYS A 66 -17.71 -2.34 -8.71
CA LYS A 66 -18.14 -3.08 -9.90
C LYS A 66 -16.95 -3.48 -10.76
N LYS A 67 -17.19 -4.50 -11.60
CA LYS A 67 -16.16 -5.16 -12.41
C LYS A 67 -15.43 -4.25 -13.39
N ASP A 68 -15.99 -3.10 -13.75
CA ASP A 68 -15.60 -2.21 -14.84
C ASP A 68 -15.21 -0.80 -14.37
N PHE A 69 -15.00 -0.62 -13.07
CA PHE A 69 -14.62 0.67 -12.50
C PHE A 69 -13.19 1.09 -12.81
N LEU A 70 -13.00 2.40 -12.92
CA LEU A 70 -11.70 3.04 -12.74
C LEU A 70 -11.49 3.32 -11.25
N ILE A 71 -10.48 2.67 -10.66
CA ILE A 71 -10.12 2.78 -9.25
C ILE A 71 -8.81 3.55 -9.12
N PHE A 72 -8.76 4.51 -8.20
CA PHE A 72 -7.51 5.12 -7.75
C PHE A 72 -7.14 4.57 -6.38
N ASP A 73 -5.93 4.06 -6.24
CA ASP A 73 -5.35 3.56 -4.99
C ASP A 73 -4.20 4.50 -4.58
N ILE A 74 -4.39 5.29 -3.53
CA ILE A 74 -3.46 6.37 -3.15
C ILE A 74 -2.67 5.94 -1.91
N GLY A 75 -1.36 5.72 -2.07
CA GLY A 75 -0.54 5.09 -1.03
C GLY A 75 -0.62 3.57 -1.11
N ALA A 76 -0.46 3.02 -2.32
CA ALA A 76 -0.64 1.60 -2.58
C ALA A 76 0.31 0.68 -1.82
N HIS A 77 1.38 1.22 -1.24
CA HIS A 77 2.33 0.53 -0.38
C HIS A 77 2.89 -0.71 -1.08
N ILE A 78 2.85 -1.88 -0.44
CA ILE A 78 3.26 -3.15 -1.07
C ILE A 78 2.15 -3.83 -1.88
N GLY A 79 0.97 -3.23 -2.01
CA GLY A 79 -0.09 -3.67 -2.93
C GLY A 79 -1.15 -4.60 -2.35
N TYR A 80 -1.40 -4.59 -1.03
CA TYR A 80 -2.46 -5.43 -0.44
C TYR A 80 -3.84 -5.08 -1.02
N TYR A 81 -4.26 -3.82 -0.88
CA TYR A 81 -5.55 -3.35 -1.37
C TYR A 81 -5.61 -3.32 -2.89
N THR A 82 -4.51 -2.91 -3.51
CA THR A 82 -4.31 -3.00 -4.96
C THR A 82 -4.71 -4.36 -5.54
N ILE A 83 -4.24 -5.47 -4.94
CA ILE A 83 -4.53 -6.84 -5.41
C ILE A 83 -6.00 -7.19 -5.21
N ILE A 84 -6.61 -6.71 -4.12
CA ILE A 84 -8.04 -6.87 -3.86
C ILE A 84 -8.85 -6.12 -4.94
N PHE A 85 -8.52 -4.87 -5.22
CA PHE A 85 -9.16 -4.08 -6.27
C PHE A 85 -9.06 -4.73 -7.64
N SER A 86 -7.89 -5.25 -8.01
CA SER A 86 -7.72 -6.00 -9.27
C SER A 86 -8.66 -7.21 -9.36
N SER A 87 -8.87 -7.91 -8.25
CA SER A 87 -9.74 -9.09 -8.19
C SER A 87 -11.23 -8.72 -8.24
N LEU A 88 -11.63 -7.59 -7.65
CA LEU A 88 -13.02 -7.09 -7.67
C LEU A 88 -13.37 -6.38 -8.98
N CYS A 89 -12.37 -5.85 -9.68
CA CYS A 89 -12.53 -5.02 -10.86
C CYS A 89 -11.82 -5.60 -12.12
N PRO A 90 -12.10 -6.86 -12.51
CA PRO A 90 -11.32 -7.55 -13.56
C PRO A 90 -11.46 -6.92 -14.96
N GLY A 91 -12.57 -6.25 -15.26
CA GLY A 91 -12.81 -5.55 -16.52
C GLY A 91 -12.53 -4.05 -16.48
N GLY A 92 -12.15 -3.51 -15.32
CA GLY A 92 -11.84 -2.10 -15.13
C GLY A 92 -10.35 -1.83 -15.11
N ARG A 93 -9.96 -0.74 -14.44
CA ARG A 93 -8.57 -0.31 -14.38
C ARG A 93 -8.23 0.26 -13.00
N ILE A 94 -7.06 -0.11 -12.49
CA ILE A 94 -6.53 0.40 -11.23
C ILE A 94 -5.37 1.33 -11.52
N ILE A 95 -5.40 2.54 -10.97
CA ILE A 95 -4.31 3.51 -11.01
C ILE A 95 -3.79 3.67 -9.58
N ALA A 96 -2.63 3.09 -9.31
CA ALA A 96 -2.03 3.13 -7.98
C ALA A 96 -0.90 4.14 -7.91
N PHE A 97 -0.94 4.97 -6.88
CA PHE A 97 0.09 5.92 -6.54
C PHE A 97 0.88 5.35 -5.36
N GLU A 98 2.17 5.13 -5.55
CA GLU A 98 3.08 4.79 -4.45
C GLU A 98 4.37 5.60 -4.58
N PRO A 99 4.66 6.50 -3.64
CA PRO A 99 5.90 7.27 -3.63
C PRO A 99 7.11 6.50 -3.11
N GLY A 100 6.95 5.57 -2.16
CA GLY A 100 8.05 4.92 -1.46
C GLY A 100 8.78 3.92 -2.35
N SER A 101 10.06 4.18 -2.65
CA SER A 101 10.91 3.29 -3.46
C SER A 101 10.97 1.85 -2.93
N ASP A 102 11.01 1.71 -1.60
CA ASP A 102 11.12 0.42 -0.92
C ASP A 102 9.80 -0.37 -1.07
N ASN A 103 8.66 0.33 -1.01
CA ASN A 103 7.33 -0.22 -1.25
C ASN A 103 7.12 -0.58 -2.73
N LEU A 104 7.55 0.30 -3.65
CA LEU A 104 7.45 0.10 -5.10
C LEU A 104 8.10 -1.21 -5.56
N LYS A 105 9.25 -1.58 -4.99
CA LYS A 105 9.90 -2.86 -5.25
C LYS A 105 8.94 -4.03 -4.97
N TYR A 106 8.26 -4.01 -3.82
CA TYR A 106 7.34 -5.07 -3.42
C TYR A 106 6.01 -4.98 -4.17
N LEU A 107 5.47 -3.78 -4.42
CA LEU A 107 4.27 -3.57 -5.22
C LEU A 107 4.44 -4.21 -6.60
N LYS A 108 5.49 -3.84 -7.36
CA LYS A 108 5.75 -4.38 -8.69
C LYS A 108 5.92 -5.91 -8.68
N LYS A 109 6.68 -6.44 -7.71
CA LYS A 109 6.86 -7.89 -7.52
C LYS A 109 5.53 -8.59 -7.25
N ASN A 110 4.68 -8.00 -6.41
CA ASN A 110 3.36 -8.53 -6.07
C ASN A 110 2.41 -8.54 -7.26
N LEU A 111 2.40 -7.48 -8.07
CA LEU A 111 1.60 -7.46 -9.31
C LEU A 111 2.03 -8.56 -10.27
N GLN A 112 3.34 -8.69 -10.49
CA GLN A 112 3.90 -9.71 -11.38
C GLN A 112 3.58 -11.13 -10.90
N MET A 113 3.82 -11.43 -9.61
CA MET A 113 3.59 -12.76 -9.04
C MET A 113 2.11 -13.15 -9.04
N ASN A 114 1.21 -12.17 -9.01
CA ASN A 114 -0.23 -12.41 -9.11
C ASN A 114 -0.74 -12.28 -10.56
N GLY A 115 0.10 -12.07 -11.56
CA GLY A 115 -0.35 -11.94 -12.95
C GLY A 115 -1.43 -10.86 -13.13
N ILE A 116 -1.23 -9.71 -12.48
CA ILE A 116 -2.16 -8.59 -12.53
C ILE A 116 -1.78 -7.66 -13.67
N GLU A 117 -2.70 -7.49 -14.62
CA GLU A 117 -2.46 -6.73 -15.86
C GLU A 117 -3.36 -5.49 -15.99
N ASN A 118 -4.47 -5.43 -15.24
CA ASN A 118 -5.43 -4.33 -15.29
C ASN A 118 -5.00 -3.09 -14.48
N MET A 119 -3.69 -2.84 -14.38
CA MET A 119 -3.14 -1.88 -13.44
C MET A 119 -2.04 -0.99 -14.02
N ILE A 120 -2.02 0.27 -13.56
CA ILE A 120 -0.96 1.24 -13.83
C ILE A 120 -0.41 1.74 -12.49
N VAL A 121 0.92 1.63 -12.32
CA VAL A 121 1.64 2.18 -11.16
C VAL A 121 2.19 3.55 -11.52
N ILE A 122 1.94 4.53 -10.65
CA ILE A 122 2.47 5.88 -10.71
C ILE A 122 3.38 6.08 -9.50
N GLU A 123 4.67 6.22 -9.77
CA GLU A 123 5.75 6.33 -8.77
C GLU A 123 5.85 7.75 -8.21
N LYS A 124 4.71 8.28 -7.74
CA LYS A 124 4.55 9.65 -7.25
C LYS A 124 3.53 9.68 -6.12
N ALA A 125 3.70 10.64 -5.23
CA ALA A 125 2.62 10.98 -4.32
C ALA A 125 1.51 11.74 -5.07
N LEU A 126 0.30 11.75 -4.53
CA LEU A 126 -0.82 12.55 -5.03
C LEU A 126 -1.10 13.69 -4.06
N SER A 127 -1.19 14.92 -4.56
CA SER A 127 -1.59 16.09 -3.76
C SER A 127 -2.55 17.00 -4.54
N ASN A 128 -2.89 18.16 -3.97
CA ASN A 128 -3.66 19.18 -4.70
C ASN A 128 -2.83 19.89 -5.78
N GLU A 129 -1.50 19.91 -5.64
CA GLU A 129 -0.58 20.66 -6.51
C GLU A 129 0.45 19.72 -7.16
N ILE A 130 1.06 20.17 -8.26
CA ILE A 130 2.19 19.49 -8.90
C ILE A 130 3.46 20.08 -8.31
N GLY A 131 4.44 19.24 -8.01
CA GLY A 131 5.74 19.71 -7.55
C GLY A 131 6.56 18.61 -6.90
N GLU A 132 7.44 19.04 -6.01
CA GLU A 132 8.22 18.17 -5.13
C GLU A 132 7.85 18.50 -3.69
N SER A 133 7.79 17.48 -2.85
CA SER A 133 7.48 17.64 -1.43
C SER A 133 8.33 16.68 -0.62
N LEU A 134 8.60 17.06 0.63
CA LEU A 134 9.17 16.13 1.60
C LEU A 134 8.18 14.99 1.85
N PHE A 135 8.73 13.78 1.84
CA PHE A 135 8.04 12.54 2.12
C PHE A 135 8.68 11.92 3.36
N PHE A 136 7.87 11.77 4.40
CA PHE A 136 8.27 11.26 5.70
C PHE A 136 7.91 9.78 5.74
N GLU A 137 8.89 8.91 5.95
CA GLU A 137 8.68 7.46 6.07
C GLU A 137 9.08 6.98 7.47
N ASP A 138 8.20 6.20 8.10
CA ASP A 138 8.55 5.39 9.27
C ASP A 138 9.29 4.13 8.82
N ILE A 139 10.61 4.13 9.00
CA ILE A 139 11.49 3.00 8.65
C ILE A 139 11.36 1.81 9.62
N THR A 140 10.79 2.02 10.81
CA THR A 140 10.70 0.98 11.84
C THR A 140 9.48 0.09 11.63
N THR A 141 8.33 0.69 11.30
CA THR A 141 7.10 -0.08 11.03
C THR A 141 6.82 -0.23 9.54
N GLY A 142 7.43 0.60 8.69
CA GLY A 142 7.14 0.64 7.26
C GLY A 142 5.69 0.99 6.93
N ARG A 143 4.87 1.42 7.90
CA ARG A 143 3.41 1.57 7.75
C ARG A 143 2.91 2.98 7.69
N SER A 144 3.68 3.92 8.20
CA SER A 144 3.30 5.33 8.21
C SER A 144 4.19 6.05 7.22
N SER A 145 3.57 6.66 6.21
CA SER A 145 4.27 7.61 5.36
C SER A 145 3.35 8.73 4.92
N SER A 146 3.89 9.94 4.84
CA SER A 146 3.07 11.12 4.55
C SER A 146 3.88 12.23 3.88
N LEU A 147 3.17 13.12 3.17
CA LEU A 147 3.72 14.38 2.71
C LEU A 147 3.74 15.46 3.81
N LYS A 148 3.14 15.20 4.97
CA LYS A 148 3.12 16.14 6.10
C LYS A 148 3.92 15.58 7.27
N SER A 149 4.72 16.44 7.90
CA SER A 149 5.56 16.10 9.05
C SER A 149 4.77 15.81 10.33
N ASP A 150 3.56 16.35 10.45
CA ASP A 150 2.68 16.20 11.62
C ASP A 150 1.72 15.00 11.49
N ALA A 151 1.68 14.35 10.31
CA ALA A 151 0.71 13.31 9.98
C ALA A 151 1.06 11.92 10.53
N TRP A 152 1.61 11.85 11.75
CA TRP A 152 1.78 10.70 12.64
C TRP A 152 3.21 10.18 12.89
N HIS A 153 3.45 9.92 14.19
CA HIS A 153 4.59 9.37 14.92
C HIS A 153 5.88 10.23 15.05
N PRO A 154 6.34 10.53 16.29
CA PRO A 154 7.57 11.30 16.55
C PRO A 154 8.88 10.63 16.09
N ASN A 155 8.81 9.42 15.54
CA ASN A 155 9.96 8.62 15.12
C ASN A 155 10.11 8.51 13.59
N ALA A 156 9.27 9.18 12.80
CA ALA A 156 9.43 9.26 11.35
C ALA A 156 10.77 9.94 11.02
N THR A 157 11.71 9.17 10.49
CA THR A 157 13.14 9.55 10.47
C THR A 157 13.71 9.66 9.06
N LYS A 158 13.06 9.07 8.06
CA LYS A 158 13.51 9.14 6.67
C LYS A 158 12.71 10.21 5.94
N ILE A 159 13.41 11.26 5.57
CA ILE A 159 12.90 12.35 4.74
C ILE A 159 13.49 12.15 3.36
N LYS A 160 12.62 12.11 2.34
CA LYS A 160 13.04 12.13 0.93
C LYS A 160 12.26 13.18 0.18
N GLU A 161 12.86 13.75 -0.85
CA GLU A 161 12.11 14.50 -1.84
C GLU A 161 11.34 13.54 -2.74
N GLN A 162 10.06 13.83 -2.94
CA GLN A 162 9.21 13.01 -3.76
C GLN A 162 8.46 13.86 -4.78
N LYS A 163 8.40 13.37 -6.01
CA LYS A 163 7.57 13.95 -7.06
C LYS A 163 6.10 13.78 -6.73
N VAL A 164 5.33 14.85 -6.93
CA VAL A 164 3.92 14.94 -6.62
C VAL A 164 3.12 15.19 -7.89
N SER A 165 2.05 14.42 -8.07
CA SER A 165 1.05 14.67 -9.11
C SER A 165 -0.12 15.47 -8.51
N SER A 166 -0.72 16.39 -9.27
CA SER A 166 -1.96 17.02 -8.81
C SER A 166 -3.16 16.13 -9.07
N ARG A 167 -4.05 16.06 -8.08
CA ARG A 167 -5.37 15.44 -8.19
C ARG A 167 -6.13 15.97 -9.40
N LYS A 168 -6.10 17.28 -9.65
CA LYS A 168 -6.77 17.89 -10.82
C LYS A 168 -6.27 17.30 -12.14
N SER A 169 -4.94 17.21 -12.33
CA SER A 169 -4.37 16.65 -13.56
C SER A 169 -4.69 15.16 -13.74
N VAL A 170 -4.68 14.40 -12.64
CA VAL A 170 -5.03 12.97 -12.64
C VAL A 170 -6.49 12.76 -13.02
N LEU A 171 -7.42 13.50 -12.39
CA LEU A 171 -8.84 13.40 -12.71
C LEU A 171 -9.12 13.82 -14.16
N GLN A 172 -8.53 14.91 -14.65
CA GLN A 172 -8.68 15.34 -16.04
C GLN A 172 -8.18 14.30 -17.05
N ARG A 173 -7.08 13.60 -16.73
CA ARG A 173 -6.50 12.59 -17.62
C ARG A 173 -7.34 11.31 -17.68
N TRP A 174 -7.88 10.88 -16.55
CA TRP A 174 -8.38 9.52 -16.40
C TRP A 174 -9.91 9.42 -16.24
N MET A 175 -10.58 10.47 -15.76
CA MET A 175 -12.04 10.46 -15.62
C MET A 175 -12.72 10.94 -16.90
N LYS A 176 -13.38 10.03 -17.62
CA LYS A 176 -14.25 10.37 -18.75
C LYS A 176 -15.73 9.98 -18.60
N SER A 177 -16.11 9.09 -17.68
CA SER A 177 -17.55 8.85 -17.40
C SER A 177 -17.94 8.03 -16.16
N GLN A 178 -17.07 7.29 -15.47
CA GLN A 178 -17.41 6.63 -14.19
C GLN A 178 -16.13 6.18 -13.49
N ALA A 179 -15.72 6.86 -12.42
CA ALA A 179 -14.55 6.50 -11.63
C ALA A 179 -14.86 6.59 -10.14
N ILE A 180 -14.32 5.66 -9.36
CA ILE A 180 -14.37 5.71 -7.91
C ILE A 180 -12.95 5.89 -7.41
N MET A 181 -12.70 7.00 -6.71
CA MET A 181 -11.47 7.21 -5.98
C MET A 181 -11.64 6.54 -4.62
N VAL A 182 -10.84 5.52 -4.33
CA VAL A 182 -10.85 4.83 -3.04
C VAL A 182 -9.63 5.31 -2.26
N TYR A 183 -9.87 5.95 -1.12
CA TYR A 183 -8.83 6.39 -0.21
C TYR A 183 -8.82 5.44 0.98
N LEU A 184 -7.71 4.76 1.23
CA LEU A 184 -7.52 3.93 2.41
C LEU A 184 -6.25 4.46 3.10
N THR A 185 -6.44 5.09 4.26
CA THR A 185 -5.38 5.65 5.12
C THR A 185 -4.87 4.62 6.10
#